data_AF-A0A317LST2-F1
#
_entry.id   AF-A0A317LST2-F1
#
_cell.length_a   1.000
_cell.length_b   1.000
_cell.length_c   1.000
_cell.angle_alpha   90.00
_cell.angle_beta   90.00
_cell.angle_gamma   90.00
#
_symmetry.space_group_name_H-M   'P 1'
#
loop_
_entity.id
_entity.type
_entity.pdbx_description
1 polymer ?
#
loop_
_entity_poly.entity_id
_entity_poly.type
_entity_poly.pdbx_seq_one_letter_code
_entity_poly.pdbx_strand_id
1 'polypeptide(L)'
;MNKSESFQPMWASVPGDTILDILSSKKMSLHEFAKGMDSDVEYARELLHGFVEINRDVAQKLEKTVGGSANFWVNRENQYRESITRLRESEEKEWLKELPIKEMKKFNWIGETSDIVQSCLRYFNVPDVWAWRKKYGVVTSLTAFRKSEKISSNPASVATWIRQGEIQSEFIKCNDWDAQRFEKTLKALRALVKSNKPSEFLVKLKDECAKCGVAVIIAQTPTGCAVNGATKFLTEKKAMILLSFRHKSEDNFWFTFFHEAGHLLLHGEKLILENSPSTQESIEEKEANEFALDILIPKNLQVRLRTMPVNAREIKNFAKDADISLGIVVGQLHYLERMPYSAFKGYIRRYEWEEIFHN
;
A
#
# COMPACT_ATOMS: atom_id res chain seq x y z
N MET A 1 -8.22 -20.75 43.68
CA MET A 1 -6.82 -20.29 43.74
C MET A 1 -6.54 -19.52 42.46
N ASN A 2 -6.44 -18.20 42.58
CA ASN A 2 -6.12 -17.30 41.46
C ASN A 2 -4.71 -17.60 40.97
N LYS A 3 -4.55 -17.98 39.70
CA LYS A 3 -3.27 -17.87 39.01
C LYS A 3 -2.96 -16.37 38.96
N SER A 4 -1.98 -15.92 39.75
CA SER A 4 -1.40 -14.60 39.55
C SER A 4 -0.95 -14.51 38.10
N GLU A 5 -1.54 -13.61 37.32
CA GLU A 5 -0.98 -13.23 36.03
C GLU A 5 0.45 -12.76 36.29
N SER A 6 1.44 -13.54 35.84
CA SER A 6 2.84 -13.16 35.95
C SER A 6 3.04 -11.85 35.21
N PHE A 7 3.58 -10.83 35.88
CA PHE A 7 3.93 -9.57 35.24
C PHE A 7 4.89 -9.80 34.07
N GLN A 8 4.50 -9.37 32.87
CA GLN A 8 5.30 -9.51 31.64
C GLN A 8 5.67 -8.10 31.13
N PRO A 9 6.88 -7.59 31.44
CA PRO A 9 7.25 -6.20 31.14
C PRO A 9 7.31 -5.91 29.64
N MET A 10 6.76 -4.79 29.17
CA MET A 10 6.80 -4.38 27.74
C MET A 10 8.13 -3.71 27.34
N TRP A 11 9.22 -4.07 28.00
CA TRP A 11 10.58 -3.58 27.74
C TRP A 11 11.57 -4.72 27.97
N ALA A 12 12.74 -4.64 27.33
CA ALA A 12 13.82 -5.59 27.51
C ALA A 12 14.99 -4.86 28.18
N SER A 13 15.47 -5.40 29.30
CA SER A 13 16.63 -4.87 29.99
C SER A 13 17.89 -5.55 29.51
N VAL A 14 18.81 -4.79 28.91
CA VAL A 14 20.07 -5.34 28.42
C VAL A 14 20.94 -5.74 29.62
N PRO A 15 21.64 -6.89 29.62
CA PRO A 15 22.51 -7.27 30.74
C PRO A 15 23.63 -6.26 31.00
N GLY A 16 24.05 -5.54 29.96
CA GLY A 16 25.03 -4.47 30.06
C GLY A 16 24.65 -3.33 30.99
N ASP A 17 23.37 -3.03 31.17
CA ASP A 17 22.92 -2.05 32.18
C ASP A 17 23.32 -2.50 33.59
N THR A 18 23.13 -3.79 33.89
CA THR A 18 23.54 -4.39 35.16
C THR A 18 25.07 -4.39 35.32
N ILE A 19 25.81 -4.60 34.23
CA ILE A 19 27.28 -4.50 34.25
C ILE A 19 27.70 -3.04 34.54
N LEU A 20 27.10 -2.05 33.87
CA LEU A 20 27.38 -0.63 34.07
C LEU A 20 27.13 -0.17 35.51
N ASP A 21 26.05 -0.64 36.13
CA ASP A 21 25.76 -0.37 37.55
C ASP A 21 26.88 -0.90 38.46
N ILE A 22 27.36 -2.12 38.20
CA ILE A 22 28.45 -2.72 38.97
C ILE A 22 29.77 -1.97 38.74
N LEU A 23 30.11 -1.64 37.48
CA LEU A 23 31.31 -0.87 37.16
C LEU A 23 31.31 0.49 37.88
N SER A 24 30.17 1.17 37.88
CA SER A 24 29.98 2.44 38.60
C SER A 24 30.19 2.28 40.10
N SER A 25 29.61 1.24 40.71
CA SER A 25 29.78 0.94 42.14
C SER A 25 31.24 0.63 42.53
N LYS A 26 31.98 -0.02 41.63
CA LYS A 26 33.41 -0.37 41.81
C LYS A 26 34.36 0.74 41.39
N LYS A 27 33.86 1.85 40.85
CA LYS A 27 34.67 2.92 40.22
C LYS A 27 35.62 2.39 39.15
N MET A 28 35.20 1.35 38.43
CA MET A 28 35.99 0.69 37.39
C MET A 28 35.72 1.35 36.04
N SER A 29 36.78 1.72 35.33
CA SER A 29 36.68 2.29 33.98
C SER A 29 36.40 1.22 32.92
N LEU A 30 35.90 1.64 31.75
CA LEU A 30 35.68 0.74 30.61
C LEU A 30 36.97 0.04 30.15
N HIS A 31 38.12 0.72 30.25
CA HIS A 31 39.42 0.13 29.91
C HIS A 31 39.82 -0.98 30.88
N GLU A 32 39.61 -0.78 32.18
CA GLU A 32 39.88 -1.81 33.20
C GLU A 32 38.92 -3.00 33.06
N PHE A 33 37.65 -2.73 32.74
CA PHE A 33 36.68 -3.78 32.45
C PHE A 33 37.08 -4.61 31.23
N ALA A 34 37.42 -3.97 30.11
CA ALA A 34 37.88 -4.65 28.90
C ALA A 34 39.10 -5.54 29.18
N LYS A 35 40.08 -5.02 29.94
CA LYS A 35 41.26 -5.79 30.38
C LYS A 35 40.87 -7.00 31.24
N GLY A 36 39.91 -6.86 32.17
CA GLY A 36 39.42 -7.96 32.99
C GLY A 36 38.67 -9.03 32.19
N MET A 37 37.99 -8.62 31.12
CA MET A 37 37.32 -9.51 30.16
C MET A 37 38.29 -10.17 29.17
N ASP A 38 39.59 -9.83 29.23
CA ASP A 38 40.60 -10.28 28.26
C ASP A 38 40.13 -9.99 26.81
N SER A 39 39.71 -8.74 26.59
CA SER A 39 39.17 -8.22 25.34
C SER A 39 39.63 -6.79 25.10
N ASP A 40 39.35 -6.26 23.91
CA ASP A 40 39.49 -4.83 23.65
C ASP A 40 38.25 -4.02 24.15
N VAL A 41 38.37 -2.70 24.06
CA VAL A 41 37.34 -1.74 24.48
C VAL A 41 36.11 -1.80 23.58
N GLU A 42 36.27 -2.19 22.31
CA GLU A 42 35.15 -2.27 21.36
C GLU A 42 34.26 -3.44 21.71
N TYR A 43 34.84 -4.62 21.89
CA TYR A 43 34.13 -5.82 22.36
C TYR A 43 33.42 -5.56 23.69
N ALA A 44 34.08 -4.89 24.63
CA ALA A 44 33.47 -4.52 25.89
C ALA A 44 32.26 -3.61 25.69
N ARG A 45 32.33 -2.63 24.77
CA ARG A 45 31.20 -1.76 24.44
C ARG A 45 30.05 -2.53 23.78
N GLU A 46 30.35 -3.41 22.84
CA GLU A 46 29.35 -4.25 22.17
C GLU A 46 28.63 -5.18 23.16
N LEU A 47 29.36 -5.74 24.11
CA LEU A 47 28.81 -6.52 25.22
C LEU A 47 27.87 -5.69 26.10
N LEU A 48 28.26 -4.47 26.45
CA LEU A 48 27.43 -3.55 27.24
C LEU A 48 26.16 -3.12 26.49
N HIS A 49 26.18 -3.07 25.17
CA HIS A 49 24.99 -2.79 24.36
C HIS A 49 24.17 -4.06 24.03
N GLY A 50 24.62 -5.26 24.43
CA GLY A 50 23.92 -6.52 24.19
C GLY A 50 24.06 -7.06 22.76
N PHE A 51 25.00 -6.52 21.97
CA PHE A 51 25.34 -7.05 20.65
C PHE A 51 26.13 -8.36 20.75
N VAL A 52 26.91 -8.51 21.82
CA VAL A 52 27.58 -9.78 22.15
C VAL A 52 26.73 -10.56 23.13
N GLU A 53 26.47 -11.83 22.81
CA GLU A 53 25.75 -12.76 23.68
C GLU A 53 26.64 -13.22 24.85
N ILE A 54 26.08 -13.20 26.07
CA ILE A 54 26.77 -13.72 27.26
C ILE A 54 26.62 -15.25 27.29
N ASN A 55 27.50 -15.92 26.56
CA ASN A 55 27.67 -17.36 26.67
C ASN A 55 28.41 -17.74 27.97
N ARG A 56 28.62 -19.05 28.19
CA ARG A 56 29.22 -19.55 29.44
C ARG A 56 30.64 -19.04 29.68
N ASP A 57 31.44 -18.85 28.64
CA ASP A 57 32.82 -18.37 28.75
C ASP A 57 32.84 -16.89 29.12
N VAL A 58 31.99 -16.08 28.46
CA VAL A 58 31.80 -14.66 28.79
C VAL A 58 31.28 -14.52 30.22
N ALA A 59 30.33 -15.36 30.64
CA ALA A 59 29.79 -15.36 31.99
C ALA A 59 30.85 -15.67 33.07
N GLN A 60 31.78 -16.59 32.82
CA GLN A 60 32.90 -16.88 33.73
C GLN A 60 33.90 -15.70 33.81
N LYS A 61 34.13 -15.01 32.70
CA LYS A 61 34.95 -13.80 32.67
C LYS A 61 34.29 -12.65 33.45
N LEU A 62 32.97 -12.48 33.31
CA LEU A 62 32.18 -11.53 34.09
C LEU A 62 32.21 -11.84 35.59
N GLU A 63 32.06 -13.12 35.97
CA GLU A 63 32.15 -13.56 37.37
C GLU A 63 33.48 -13.16 38.01
N LYS A 64 34.59 -13.33 37.29
CA LYS A 64 35.93 -12.95 37.77
C LYS A 64 36.13 -11.42 37.81
N THR A 65 35.57 -10.69 36.86
CA THR A 65 35.84 -9.25 36.68
C THR A 65 34.89 -8.38 37.52
N VAL A 66 33.59 -8.59 37.34
CA VAL A 66 32.54 -7.76 37.94
C VAL A 66 31.82 -8.49 39.09
N GLY A 67 32.01 -9.79 39.25
CA GLY A 67 31.33 -10.60 40.28
C GLY A 67 30.00 -11.17 39.77
N GLY A 68 29.19 -11.73 40.68
CA GLY A 68 28.00 -12.51 40.31
C GLY A 68 28.38 -13.86 39.69
N SER A 69 27.65 -14.93 40.01
CA SER A 69 28.00 -16.25 39.49
C SER A 69 27.83 -16.31 37.96
N ALA A 70 28.60 -17.13 37.25
CA ALA A 70 28.39 -17.34 35.82
C ALA A 70 26.94 -17.72 35.49
N ASN A 71 26.28 -18.49 36.37
CA ASN A 71 24.86 -18.84 36.21
C ASN A 71 23.93 -17.62 36.29
N PHE A 72 24.23 -16.63 37.15
CA PHE A 72 23.47 -15.38 37.19
C PHE A 72 23.53 -14.65 35.85
N TRP A 73 24.73 -14.53 35.26
CA TRP A 73 24.92 -13.84 33.97
C TRP A 73 24.25 -14.55 32.80
N VAL A 74 24.38 -15.88 32.72
CA VAL A 74 23.66 -16.68 31.71
C VAL A 74 22.15 -16.53 31.86
N ASN A 75 21.62 -16.60 33.09
CA ASN A 75 20.19 -16.40 33.32
C ASN A 75 19.73 -14.99 32.93
N ARG A 76 20.56 -13.97 33.20
CA ARG A 76 20.26 -12.58 32.87
C ARG A 76 20.20 -12.35 31.36
N GLU A 77 21.10 -12.98 30.61
CA GLU A 77 21.10 -12.98 29.14
C GLU A 77 19.88 -13.70 28.59
N ASN A 78 19.57 -14.89 29.10
CA ASN A 78 18.37 -15.63 28.69
C ASN A 78 17.10 -14.78 28.88
N GLN A 79 16.95 -14.13 30.05
CA GLN A 79 15.81 -13.23 30.31
C GLN A 79 15.74 -12.04 29.34
N TYR A 80 16.89 -11.49 28.94
CA TYR A 80 16.96 -10.42 27.95
C TYR A 80 16.52 -10.91 26.57
N ARG A 81 17.07 -12.03 26.09
CA ARG A 81 16.74 -12.62 24.78
C ARG A 81 15.30 -13.08 24.70
N GLU A 82 14.77 -13.67 25.77
CA GLU A 82 13.34 -14.00 25.90
C GLU A 82 12.48 -12.74 25.83
N SER A 83 12.88 -11.65 26.49
CA SER A 83 12.14 -10.38 26.44
C SER A 83 12.14 -9.76 25.04
N ILE A 84 13.28 -9.76 24.34
CA ILE A 84 13.36 -9.28 22.94
C ILE A 84 12.46 -10.12 22.03
N THR A 85 12.52 -11.45 22.15
CA THR A 85 11.68 -12.36 21.37
C THR A 85 10.20 -12.11 21.62
N ARG A 86 9.81 -11.99 22.89
CA ARG A 86 8.43 -11.70 23.29
C ARG A 86 7.94 -10.34 22.77
N LEU A 87 8.76 -9.30 22.81
CA LEU A 87 8.41 -7.98 22.27
C LEU A 87 8.20 -8.03 20.76
N ARG A 88 9.09 -8.74 20.04
CA ARG A 88 8.95 -8.98 18.61
C ARG A 88 7.66 -9.74 18.28
N GLU A 89 7.39 -10.84 18.97
CA GLU A 89 6.14 -11.60 18.77
C GLU A 89 4.90 -10.75 19.06
N SER A 90 4.97 -9.87 20.06
CA SER A 90 3.88 -8.93 20.37
C SER A 90 3.68 -7.92 19.24
N GLU A 91 4.75 -7.31 18.73
CA GLU A 91 4.69 -6.40 17.58
C GLU A 91 4.14 -7.10 16.34
N GLU A 92 4.61 -8.30 16.04
CA GLU A 92 4.11 -9.12 14.91
C GLU A 92 2.62 -9.44 15.06
N LYS A 93 2.16 -9.79 16.28
CA LYS A 93 0.74 -10.03 16.56
C LYS A 93 -0.11 -8.79 16.36
N GLU A 94 0.33 -7.62 16.81
CA GLU A 94 -0.40 -6.36 16.57
C GLU A 94 -0.41 -5.99 15.09
N TRP A 95 0.73 -6.11 14.40
CA TRP A 95 0.83 -5.86 12.96
C TRP A 95 -0.13 -6.72 12.15
N LEU A 96 -0.25 -8.01 12.47
CA LEU A 96 -1.19 -8.91 11.79
C LEU A 96 -2.66 -8.47 11.93
N LYS A 97 -3.05 -7.81 13.02
CA LYS A 97 -4.42 -7.30 13.21
C LYS A 97 -4.74 -6.12 12.28
N GLU A 98 -3.72 -5.41 11.81
CA GLU A 98 -3.90 -4.30 10.87
C GLU A 98 -4.11 -4.77 9.44
N LEU A 99 -3.50 -5.90 9.07
CA LEU A 99 -3.55 -6.46 7.72
C LEU A 99 -4.91 -7.13 7.42
N PRO A 100 -5.40 -7.06 6.17
CA PRO A 100 -6.62 -7.75 5.74
C PRO A 100 -6.34 -9.24 5.44
N ILE A 101 -5.88 -9.98 6.45
CA ILE A 101 -5.40 -11.37 6.30
C ILE A 101 -6.45 -12.30 5.67
N LYS A 102 -7.72 -12.13 6.08
CA LYS A 102 -8.83 -12.95 5.57
C LYS A 102 -8.98 -12.79 4.06
N GLU A 103 -8.93 -11.57 3.56
CA GLU A 103 -9.00 -11.25 2.14
C GLU A 103 -7.73 -11.68 1.40
N MET A 104 -6.54 -11.50 1.99
CA MET A 104 -5.29 -11.98 1.40
C MET A 104 -5.33 -13.49 1.13
N LYS A 105 -5.88 -14.28 2.06
CA LYS A 105 -6.13 -15.72 1.86
C LYS A 105 -7.22 -15.98 0.82
N LYS A 106 -8.37 -15.29 0.93
CA LYS A 106 -9.49 -15.42 0.00
C LYS A 106 -9.09 -15.16 -1.46
N PHE A 107 -8.23 -14.18 -1.69
CA PHE A 107 -7.71 -13.82 -3.01
C PHE A 107 -6.48 -14.63 -3.43
N ASN A 108 -6.05 -15.60 -2.61
CA ASN A 108 -4.89 -16.44 -2.83
C ASN A 108 -3.58 -15.65 -3.01
N TRP A 109 -3.45 -14.51 -2.30
CA TRP A 109 -2.23 -13.70 -2.27
C TRP A 109 -1.21 -14.26 -1.29
N ILE A 110 -1.70 -14.93 -0.24
CA ILE A 110 -0.90 -15.76 0.67
C ILE A 110 -1.55 -17.14 0.77
N GLY A 111 -0.72 -18.18 0.85
CA GLY A 111 -1.20 -19.56 1.00
C GLY A 111 -1.68 -19.87 2.43
N GLU A 112 -2.26 -21.06 2.59
CA GLU A 112 -2.55 -21.61 3.91
C GLU A 112 -1.23 -22.01 4.60
N THR A 113 -0.96 -21.40 5.75
CA THR A 113 0.29 -21.56 6.51
C THR A 113 0.01 -21.49 8.00
N SER A 114 0.80 -22.20 8.79
CA SER A 114 0.86 -22.04 10.24
C SER A 114 1.63 -20.77 10.65
N ASP A 115 2.62 -20.37 9.85
CA ASP A 115 3.41 -19.16 10.07
C ASP A 115 2.92 -18.03 9.15
N ILE A 116 1.94 -17.30 9.67
CA ILE A 116 1.29 -16.22 8.93
C ILE A 116 2.13 -14.95 8.87
N VAL A 117 2.96 -14.71 9.89
CA VAL A 117 3.88 -13.57 9.95
C VAL A 117 4.86 -13.66 8.78
N GLN A 118 5.56 -14.79 8.66
CA GLN A 118 6.55 -14.98 7.60
C GLN A 118 5.91 -14.96 6.21
N SER A 119 4.70 -15.50 6.03
CA SER A 119 3.98 -15.37 4.76
C SER A 119 3.66 -13.92 4.40
N CYS A 120 3.26 -13.09 5.37
CA CYS A 120 3.00 -11.67 5.13
C CYS A 120 4.30 -10.91 4.82
N LEU A 121 5.38 -11.15 5.58
CA LEU A 121 6.69 -10.54 5.33
C LEU A 121 7.21 -10.87 3.93
N ARG A 122 7.09 -12.14 3.50
CA ARG A 122 7.41 -12.56 2.12
C ARG A 122 6.54 -11.88 1.07
N TYR A 123 5.22 -11.82 1.29
CA TYR A 123 4.30 -11.14 0.39
C TYR A 123 4.70 -9.67 0.15
N PHE A 124 5.05 -8.95 1.22
CA PHE A 124 5.49 -7.56 1.15
C PHE A 124 6.95 -7.37 0.71
N ASN A 125 7.70 -8.46 0.60
CA ASN A 125 9.14 -8.51 0.34
C ASN A 125 9.94 -7.62 1.31
N VAL A 126 9.78 -7.88 2.61
CA VAL A 126 10.46 -7.18 3.71
C VAL A 126 10.92 -8.18 4.78
N PRO A 127 12.05 -7.93 5.47
CA PRO A 127 12.60 -8.88 6.44
C PRO A 127 11.86 -8.91 7.79
N ASP A 128 11.20 -7.81 8.17
CA ASP A 128 10.54 -7.63 9.47
C ASP A 128 9.45 -6.54 9.42
N VAL A 129 8.72 -6.38 10.53
CA VAL A 129 7.64 -5.39 10.68
C VAL A 129 8.17 -3.96 10.59
N TRP A 130 9.36 -3.68 11.13
CA TRP A 130 9.96 -2.35 11.05
C TRP A 130 10.22 -1.92 9.61
N ALA A 131 10.78 -2.80 8.79
CA ALA A 131 11.01 -2.57 7.37
C ALA A 131 9.68 -2.37 6.62
N TRP A 132 8.62 -3.10 6.99
CA TRP A 132 7.27 -2.86 6.47
C TRP A 132 6.79 -1.44 6.79
N ARG A 133 6.89 -1.01 8.05
CA ARG A 133 6.48 0.33 8.50
C ARG A 133 7.24 1.43 7.78
N LYS A 134 8.55 1.25 7.60
CA LYS A 134 9.40 2.20 6.86
C LYS A 134 8.99 2.29 5.40
N LYS A 135 8.76 1.15 4.74
CA LYS A 135 8.41 1.08 3.31
C LYS A 135 7.01 1.62 3.02
N TYR A 136 6.01 1.27 3.84
CA TYR A 136 4.61 1.63 3.60
C TYR A 136 4.09 2.77 4.49
N GLY A 137 4.93 3.37 5.33
CA GLY A 137 4.55 4.51 6.17
C GLY A 137 4.03 5.71 5.38
N VAL A 138 4.50 5.91 4.15
CA VAL A 138 3.98 6.95 3.24
C VAL A 138 2.50 6.71 2.90
N VAL A 139 2.09 5.45 2.73
CA VAL A 139 0.68 5.09 2.50
C VAL A 139 -0.16 5.49 3.72
N THR A 140 0.37 5.31 4.94
CA THR A 140 -0.27 5.77 6.18
C THR A 140 -0.43 7.29 6.19
N SER A 141 0.57 8.06 5.78
CA SER A 141 0.45 9.52 5.70
C SER A 141 -0.59 9.98 4.67
N LEU A 142 -0.57 9.40 3.46
CA LEU A 142 -1.52 9.71 2.39
C LEU A 142 -2.95 9.35 2.78
N THR A 143 -3.16 8.20 3.42
CA THR A 143 -4.49 7.75 3.86
C THR A 143 -4.98 8.49 5.12
N ALA A 144 -4.08 8.87 6.03
CA ALA A 144 -4.43 9.65 7.23
C ALA A 144 -4.85 11.09 6.86
N PHE A 145 -4.15 11.75 5.91
CA PHE A 145 -4.56 13.05 5.38
C PHE A 145 -5.98 13.01 4.82
N ARG A 146 -6.39 11.87 4.26
CA ARG A 146 -7.70 11.66 3.63
C ARG A 146 -8.78 11.13 4.58
N LYS A 147 -8.40 10.68 5.79
CA LYS A 147 -9.33 10.20 6.84
C LYS A 147 -10.22 11.32 7.38
N SER A 148 -9.78 12.58 7.29
CA SER A 148 -10.59 13.76 7.61
C SER A 148 -11.75 14.01 6.63
N GLU A 149 -11.79 13.32 5.49
CA GLU A 149 -12.68 13.60 4.35
C GLU A 149 -13.83 12.57 4.18
N LYS A 150 -14.34 12.04 5.30
CA LYS A 150 -15.52 11.14 5.42
C LYS A 150 -15.38 9.70 4.89
N ILE A 151 -14.34 9.33 4.14
CA ILE A 151 -14.08 7.94 3.73
C ILE A 151 -12.74 7.46 4.31
N SER A 152 -12.77 6.73 5.43
CA SER A 152 -11.55 6.20 6.04
C SER A 152 -11.13 4.87 5.38
N SER A 153 -10.01 4.87 4.66
CA SER A 153 -9.32 3.62 4.28
C SER A 153 -8.35 3.18 5.39
N ASN A 154 -8.25 1.87 5.63
CA ASN A 154 -7.20 1.27 6.45
C ASN A 154 -5.87 1.32 5.65
N PRO A 155 -4.82 2.00 6.16
CA PRO A 155 -3.52 2.09 5.49
C PRO A 155 -2.93 0.73 5.12
N ALA A 156 -3.05 -0.26 6.02
CA ALA A 156 -2.55 -1.59 5.79
C ALA A 156 -3.29 -2.28 4.64
N SER A 157 -4.62 -2.14 4.56
CA SER A 157 -5.41 -2.66 3.44
C SER A 157 -5.02 -2.03 2.10
N VAL A 158 -4.76 -0.72 2.08
CA VAL A 158 -4.29 -0.01 0.88
C VAL A 158 -2.90 -0.46 0.49
N ALA A 159 -1.97 -0.58 1.45
CA ALA A 159 -0.62 -1.09 1.21
C ALA A 159 -0.64 -2.52 0.66
N THR A 160 -1.49 -3.41 1.19
CA THR A 160 -1.68 -4.76 0.68
C THR A 160 -2.12 -4.74 -0.78
N TRP A 161 -3.08 -3.87 -1.13
CA TRP A 161 -3.61 -3.76 -2.49
C TRP A 161 -2.57 -3.20 -3.47
N ILE A 162 -1.84 -2.15 -3.10
CA ILE A 162 -0.73 -1.61 -3.90
C ILE A 162 0.32 -2.70 -4.14
N ARG A 163 0.71 -3.45 -3.10
CA ARG A 163 1.67 -4.54 -3.24
C ARG A 163 1.19 -5.62 -4.21
N GLN A 164 -0.11 -5.92 -4.24
CA GLN A 164 -0.65 -6.84 -5.22
C GLN A 164 -0.47 -6.32 -6.65
N GLY A 165 -0.70 -5.02 -6.86
CA GLY A 165 -0.40 -4.36 -8.12
C GLY A 165 1.07 -4.49 -8.52
N GLU A 166 1.99 -4.23 -7.59
CA GLU A 166 3.43 -4.39 -7.82
C GLU A 166 3.78 -5.83 -8.22
N ILE A 167 3.31 -6.84 -7.49
CA ILE A 167 3.55 -8.26 -7.80
C ILE A 167 3.02 -8.60 -9.20
N GLN A 168 1.77 -8.23 -9.51
CA GLN A 168 1.16 -8.55 -10.80
C GLN A 168 1.85 -7.82 -11.95
N SER A 169 2.36 -6.61 -11.71
CA SER A 169 3.10 -5.85 -12.71
C SER A 169 4.38 -6.54 -13.14
N GLU A 170 5.06 -7.31 -12.27
CA GLU A 170 6.31 -8.02 -12.58
C GLU A 170 6.12 -9.02 -13.74
N PHE A 171 4.92 -9.58 -13.88
CA PHE A 171 4.58 -10.55 -14.93
C PHE A 171 4.13 -9.89 -16.25
N ILE A 172 3.89 -8.58 -16.26
CA ILE A 172 3.51 -7.84 -17.46
C ILE A 172 4.78 -7.32 -18.13
N LYS A 173 5.07 -7.83 -19.33
CA LYS A 173 6.14 -7.30 -20.18
C LYS A 173 5.69 -5.98 -20.78
N CYS A 174 6.44 -4.92 -20.50
CA CYS A 174 6.22 -3.60 -21.08
C CYS A 174 7.45 -3.16 -21.90
N ASN A 175 7.24 -2.29 -22.87
CA ASN A 175 8.33 -1.49 -23.44
C ASN A 175 8.82 -0.45 -22.42
N ASP A 176 9.83 0.33 -22.79
CA ASP A 176 10.22 1.50 -22.01
C ASP A 176 9.10 2.56 -22.03
N TRP A 177 8.95 3.25 -20.89
CA TRP A 177 8.00 4.35 -20.71
C TRP A 177 8.19 5.43 -21.78
N ASP A 178 7.09 5.75 -22.47
CA ASP A 178 7.03 6.79 -23.50
C ASP A 178 5.75 7.60 -23.33
N ALA A 179 5.89 8.76 -22.69
CA ALA A 179 4.78 9.66 -22.38
C ALA A 179 4.04 10.14 -23.65
N GLN A 180 4.76 10.47 -24.73
CA GLN A 180 4.13 10.96 -25.96
C GLN A 180 3.34 9.86 -26.67
N ARG A 181 3.89 8.64 -26.69
CA ARG A 181 3.17 7.47 -27.21
C ARG A 181 1.97 7.16 -26.32
N PHE A 182 2.13 7.20 -25.01
CA PHE A 182 1.03 6.94 -24.07
C PHE A 182 -0.12 7.93 -24.28
N GLU A 183 0.15 9.24 -24.37
CA GLU A 183 -0.88 10.25 -24.62
C GLU A 183 -1.66 10.00 -25.93
N LYS A 184 -0.95 9.65 -27.02
CA LYS A 184 -1.60 9.27 -28.30
C LYS A 184 -2.43 8.00 -28.16
N THR A 185 -1.90 7.00 -27.45
CA THR A 185 -2.58 5.73 -27.19
C THR A 185 -3.87 5.95 -26.39
N LEU A 186 -3.87 6.80 -25.38
CA LEU A 186 -5.07 7.13 -24.59
C LEU A 186 -6.20 7.70 -25.45
N LYS A 187 -5.87 8.60 -26.39
CA LYS A 187 -6.85 9.15 -27.35
C LYS A 187 -7.47 8.05 -28.23
N ALA A 188 -6.71 7.04 -28.62
CA ALA A 188 -7.22 5.89 -29.35
C ALA A 188 -8.05 4.94 -28.46
N LEU A 189 -7.60 4.71 -27.22
CA LEU A 189 -8.28 3.86 -26.23
C LEU A 189 -9.65 4.39 -25.82
N ARG A 190 -9.87 5.71 -25.92
CA ARG A 190 -11.19 6.34 -25.75
C ARG A 190 -12.30 5.64 -26.54
N ALA A 191 -12.01 5.13 -27.74
CA ALA A 191 -13.01 4.42 -28.54
C ALA A 191 -13.55 3.15 -27.87
N LEU A 192 -12.79 2.55 -26.94
CA LEU A 192 -13.18 1.36 -26.19
C LEU A 192 -14.29 1.61 -25.17
N VAL A 193 -14.54 2.87 -24.80
CA VAL A 193 -15.66 3.28 -23.93
C VAL A 193 -17.00 2.72 -24.39
N LYS A 194 -17.18 2.57 -25.70
CA LYS A 194 -18.42 2.04 -26.29
C LYS A 194 -18.53 0.51 -26.22
N SER A 195 -17.42 -0.20 -25.99
CA SER A 195 -17.42 -1.65 -25.88
C SER A 195 -18.27 -2.10 -24.69
N ASN A 196 -18.98 -3.22 -24.85
CA ASN A 196 -19.88 -3.77 -23.84
C ASN A 196 -19.32 -4.96 -23.07
N LYS A 197 -18.09 -5.39 -23.37
CA LYS A 197 -17.49 -6.59 -22.78
C LYS A 197 -16.13 -6.27 -22.14
N PRO A 198 -16.04 -6.29 -20.80
CA PRO A 198 -14.78 -6.14 -20.08
C PRO A 198 -13.67 -7.06 -20.57
N SER A 199 -13.98 -8.34 -20.82
CA SER A 199 -13.02 -9.32 -21.33
C SER A 199 -12.36 -8.92 -22.65
N GLU A 200 -13.05 -8.18 -23.53
CA GLU A 200 -12.50 -7.72 -24.80
C GLU A 200 -11.71 -6.42 -24.65
N PHE A 201 -12.30 -5.41 -23.98
CA PHE A 201 -11.62 -4.11 -23.89
C PHE A 201 -10.43 -4.13 -22.93
N LEU A 202 -10.45 -4.94 -21.87
CA LEU A 202 -9.36 -5.00 -20.89
C LEU A 202 -8.09 -5.60 -21.50
N VAL A 203 -8.21 -6.59 -22.37
CA VAL A 203 -7.06 -7.17 -23.10
C VAL A 203 -6.40 -6.10 -23.94
N LYS A 204 -7.19 -5.43 -24.80
CA LYS A 204 -6.67 -4.37 -25.66
C LYS A 204 -6.11 -3.18 -24.87
N LEU A 205 -6.78 -2.80 -23.77
CA LEU A 205 -6.32 -1.74 -22.88
C LEU A 205 -4.94 -2.07 -22.31
N LYS A 206 -4.77 -3.26 -21.74
CA LYS A 206 -3.51 -3.72 -21.15
C LYS A 206 -2.40 -3.80 -22.19
N ASP A 207 -2.68 -4.35 -23.37
CA ASP A 207 -1.69 -4.52 -24.44
C ASP A 207 -1.19 -3.17 -24.97
N GLU A 208 -2.10 -2.24 -25.26
CA GLU A 208 -1.71 -0.93 -25.79
C GLU A 208 -0.97 -0.08 -24.74
N CYS A 209 -1.36 -0.15 -23.47
CA CYS A 209 -0.65 0.50 -22.37
C CYS A 209 0.75 -0.11 -22.15
N ALA A 210 0.88 -1.45 -22.21
CA ALA A 210 2.16 -2.13 -22.04
C ALA A 210 3.17 -1.74 -23.12
N LYS A 211 2.71 -1.50 -24.37
CA LYS A 211 3.54 -0.96 -25.46
C LYS A 211 4.09 0.44 -25.17
N CYS A 212 3.52 1.17 -24.21
CA CYS A 212 3.94 2.51 -23.78
C CYS A 212 4.70 2.50 -22.44
N GLY A 213 5.03 1.33 -21.90
CA GLY A 213 5.68 1.21 -20.58
C GLY A 213 4.74 1.21 -19.38
N VAL A 214 3.43 1.03 -19.59
CA VAL A 214 2.42 1.06 -18.53
C VAL A 214 1.82 -0.33 -18.30
N ALA A 215 2.06 -0.89 -17.12
CA ALA A 215 1.36 -2.08 -16.66
C ALA A 215 -0.01 -1.68 -16.09
N VAL A 216 -1.10 -2.08 -16.74
CA VAL A 216 -2.46 -1.88 -16.22
C VAL A 216 -2.92 -3.13 -15.50
N ILE A 217 -3.22 -3.00 -14.21
CA ILE A 217 -3.61 -4.10 -13.33
C ILE A 217 -5.00 -3.88 -12.79
N ILE A 218 -5.80 -4.94 -12.80
CA ILE A 218 -7.10 -4.99 -12.13
C ILE A 218 -6.96 -5.92 -10.93
N ALA A 219 -7.18 -5.41 -9.72
CA ALA A 219 -7.10 -6.21 -8.50
C ALA A 219 -8.26 -5.87 -7.56
N GLN A 220 -8.92 -6.90 -7.02
CA GLN A 220 -9.96 -6.70 -6.03
C GLN A 220 -9.39 -6.04 -4.77
N THR A 221 -10.11 -5.08 -4.21
CA THR A 221 -9.68 -4.40 -2.97
C THR A 221 -10.07 -5.21 -1.74
N PRO A 222 -9.16 -5.39 -0.77
CA PRO A 222 -9.50 -5.96 0.52
C PRO A 222 -10.41 -5.02 1.33
N THR A 223 -11.08 -5.56 2.34
CA THR A 223 -11.88 -4.76 3.28
C THR A 223 -11.03 -3.64 3.88
N GLY A 224 -11.58 -2.43 3.92
CA GLY A 224 -10.87 -1.22 4.36
C GLY A 224 -10.04 -0.53 3.28
N CYS A 225 -9.96 -1.02 2.04
CA CYS A 225 -9.41 -0.27 0.92
C CYS A 225 -10.57 0.34 0.09
N ALA A 226 -10.72 1.66 0.12
CA ALA A 226 -11.78 2.40 -0.59
C ALA A 226 -11.29 3.18 -1.82
N VAL A 227 -10.08 2.85 -2.28
CA VAL A 227 -9.39 3.48 -3.40
C VAL A 227 -9.93 2.93 -4.73
N ASN A 228 -10.25 3.79 -5.71
CA ASN A 228 -10.66 3.29 -7.04
C ASN A 228 -9.46 3.05 -7.95
N GLY A 229 -8.48 3.94 -7.88
CA GLY A 229 -7.27 3.89 -8.69
C GLY A 229 -6.02 4.21 -7.89
N ALA A 230 -4.89 3.67 -8.35
CA ALA A 230 -3.58 4.07 -7.88
C ALA A 230 -2.61 4.06 -9.05
N THR A 231 -1.70 5.02 -9.06
CA THR A 231 -0.66 5.09 -10.07
C THR A 231 0.71 5.34 -9.46
N LYS A 232 1.74 4.74 -10.06
CA LYS A 232 3.12 4.80 -9.56
C LYS A 232 4.10 4.38 -10.64
N PHE A 233 5.28 5.00 -10.64
CA PHE A 233 6.44 4.45 -11.35
C PHE A 233 7.09 3.33 -10.53
N LEU A 234 7.22 2.16 -11.14
CA LEU A 234 7.90 1.00 -10.55
C LEU A 234 9.42 1.08 -10.77
N THR A 235 9.81 1.64 -11.91
CA THR A 235 11.17 1.98 -12.32
C THR A 235 11.10 3.22 -13.22
N GLU A 236 12.24 3.82 -13.56
CA GLU A 236 12.31 4.93 -14.55
C GLU A 236 11.69 4.59 -15.92
N LYS A 237 11.59 3.28 -16.24
CA LYS A 237 11.11 2.79 -17.54
C LYS A 237 9.73 2.16 -17.50
N LYS A 238 9.13 1.99 -16.31
CA LYS A 238 7.89 1.23 -16.16
C LYS A 238 6.97 1.86 -15.12
N ALA A 239 5.79 2.25 -15.58
CA ALA A 239 4.71 2.73 -14.75
C ALA A 239 3.66 1.65 -14.51
N MET A 240 2.87 1.84 -13.46
CA MET A 240 1.74 1.00 -13.07
C MET A 240 0.50 1.86 -12.93
N ILE A 241 -0.61 1.41 -13.52
CA ILE A 241 -1.96 1.84 -13.18
C ILE A 241 -2.68 0.65 -12.55
N LEU A 242 -3.13 0.80 -11.32
CA LEU A 242 -3.85 -0.20 -10.55
C LEU A 242 -5.30 0.25 -10.35
N LEU A 243 -6.25 -0.58 -10.75
CA LEU A 243 -7.69 -0.25 -10.72
C LEU A 243 -8.47 -1.27 -9.90
N SER A 244 -9.34 -0.79 -9.02
CA SER A 244 -10.05 -1.66 -8.08
C SER A 244 -11.28 -2.32 -8.67
N PHE A 245 -11.91 -1.70 -9.67
CA PHE A 245 -13.23 -2.07 -10.17
C PHE A 245 -14.32 -2.17 -9.08
N ARG A 246 -14.10 -1.59 -7.89
CA ARG A 246 -15.00 -1.74 -6.72
C ARG A 246 -16.44 -1.37 -7.02
N HIS A 247 -16.64 -0.31 -7.81
CA HIS A 247 -17.96 0.15 -8.17
C HIS A 247 -18.59 -0.63 -9.31
N LYS A 248 -17.85 -1.50 -10.03
CA LYS A 248 -18.40 -2.36 -11.10
C LYS A 248 -19.28 -1.59 -12.09
N SER A 249 -18.89 -0.38 -12.48
CA SER A 249 -19.63 0.40 -13.47
C SER A 249 -18.71 1.04 -14.50
N GLU A 250 -19.24 1.20 -15.70
CA GLU A 250 -18.50 1.76 -16.83
C GLU A 250 -18.03 3.19 -16.60
N ASP A 251 -18.87 4.02 -15.99
CA ASP A 251 -18.62 5.43 -15.75
C ASP A 251 -17.45 5.62 -14.78
N ASN A 252 -17.48 4.93 -13.66
CA ASN A 252 -16.42 4.96 -12.65
C ASN A 252 -15.12 4.37 -13.21
N PHE A 253 -15.18 3.19 -13.85
CA PHE A 253 -13.98 2.55 -14.40
C PHE A 253 -13.25 3.44 -15.42
N TRP A 254 -13.96 3.94 -16.43
CA TRP A 254 -13.33 4.72 -17.50
C TRP A 254 -12.80 6.06 -16.98
N PHE A 255 -13.55 6.73 -16.09
CA PHE A 255 -13.08 7.96 -15.48
C PHE A 255 -11.82 7.72 -14.65
N THR A 256 -11.83 6.75 -13.74
CA THR A 256 -10.65 6.41 -12.92
C THR A 256 -9.46 6.02 -13.80
N PHE A 257 -9.63 5.20 -14.85
CA PHE A 257 -8.52 4.86 -15.74
C PHE A 257 -7.86 6.09 -16.38
N PHE A 258 -8.65 7.01 -16.96
CA PHE A 258 -8.10 8.21 -17.58
C PHE A 258 -7.55 9.21 -16.56
N HIS A 259 -8.11 9.25 -15.35
CA HIS A 259 -7.61 10.05 -14.24
C HIS A 259 -6.21 9.57 -13.81
N GLU A 260 -6.03 8.26 -13.56
CA GLU A 260 -4.72 7.68 -13.24
C GLU A 260 -3.70 7.86 -14.37
N ALA A 261 -4.16 7.80 -15.62
CA ALA A 261 -3.32 8.07 -16.78
C ALA A 261 -2.88 9.55 -16.85
N GLY A 262 -3.77 10.48 -16.47
CA GLY A 262 -3.45 11.89 -16.31
C GLY A 262 -2.37 12.13 -15.26
N HIS A 263 -2.48 11.47 -14.10
CA HIS A 263 -1.44 11.52 -13.08
C HIS A 263 -0.05 11.08 -13.58
N LEU A 264 0.03 10.00 -14.37
CA LEU A 264 1.31 9.57 -14.95
C LEU A 264 1.91 10.60 -15.91
N LEU A 265 1.08 11.25 -16.71
CA LEU A 265 1.53 12.21 -17.72
C LEU A 265 1.87 13.59 -17.13
N LEU A 266 1.13 14.02 -16.10
CA LEU A 266 1.21 15.38 -15.58
C LEU A 266 2.08 15.48 -14.32
N HIS A 267 2.12 14.46 -13.45
CA HIS A 267 2.72 14.59 -12.11
C HIS A 267 3.87 13.60 -11.82
N GLY A 268 4.14 12.64 -12.71
CA GLY A 268 5.35 11.81 -12.68
C GLY A 268 5.40 10.73 -11.59
N GLU A 269 6.59 10.54 -11.00
CA GLU A 269 7.02 9.29 -10.34
C GLU A 269 6.40 8.97 -8.97
N LYS A 270 5.72 9.93 -8.33
CA LYS A 270 5.20 9.74 -6.97
C LYS A 270 4.01 8.78 -6.98
N LEU A 271 3.88 7.98 -5.92
CA LEU A 271 2.68 7.18 -5.67
C LEU A 271 1.50 8.14 -5.47
N ILE A 272 0.48 8.00 -6.30
CA ILE A 272 -0.78 8.73 -6.20
C ILE A 272 -1.90 7.71 -6.03
N LEU A 273 -2.88 8.05 -5.19
CA LEU A 273 -4.03 7.22 -4.86
C LEU A 273 -5.28 8.05 -5.17
N GLU A 274 -6.32 7.48 -5.75
CA GLU A 274 -7.59 8.19 -6.00
C GLU A 274 -8.68 7.71 -5.02
N ASN A 275 -9.45 8.66 -4.49
CA ASN A 275 -10.68 8.44 -3.73
C ASN A 275 -11.73 9.48 -4.18
N SER A 276 -13.02 9.21 -3.95
CA SER A 276 -14.15 10.13 -4.19
C SER A 276 -13.89 11.59 -3.74
N PRO A 277 -14.50 12.62 -4.39
CA PRO A 277 -14.16 14.03 -4.25
C PRO A 277 -14.05 14.54 -2.81
N SER A 278 -12.95 15.25 -2.56
CA SER A 278 -12.63 15.91 -1.30
C SER A 278 -13.14 17.35 -1.27
N THR A 279 -13.24 17.95 -0.08
CA THR A 279 -13.59 19.38 0.08
C THR A 279 -12.43 20.32 -0.25
N GLN A 280 -11.20 19.81 -0.40
CA GLN A 280 -10.02 20.59 -0.74
C GLN A 280 -9.09 19.78 -1.66
N GLU A 281 -9.56 19.52 -2.88
CA GLU A 281 -8.75 18.86 -3.93
C GLU A 281 -7.45 19.63 -4.17
N SER A 282 -6.33 18.89 -4.19
CA SER A 282 -5.02 19.39 -4.59
C SER A 282 -5.04 19.85 -6.06
N ILE A 283 -4.02 20.59 -6.47
CA ILE A 283 -3.91 21.04 -7.87
C ILE A 283 -3.77 19.82 -8.79
N GLU A 284 -2.97 18.84 -8.36
CA GLU A 284 -2.72 17.60 -9.08
C GLU A 284 -4.00 16.77 -9.28
N GLU A 285 -4.87 16.68 -8.29
CA GLU A 285 -6.15 15.95 -8.42
C GLU A 285 -7.10 16.67 -9.40
N LYS A 286 -7.12 18.01 -9.38
CA LYS A 286 -7.90 18.80 -10.35
C LYS A 286 -7.39 18.64 -11.77
N GLU A 287 -6.08 18.70 -11.96
CA GLU A 287 -5.44 18.52 -13.27
C GLU A 287 -5.72 17.11 -13.84
N ALA A 288 -5.70 16.07 -13.00
CA ALA A 288 -6.07 14.72 -13.43
C ALA A 288 -7.57 14.57 -13.73
N ASN A 289 -8.45 15.18 -12.93
CA ASN A 289 -9.88 15.24 -13.21
C ASN A 289 -10.20 15.93 -14.53
N GLU A 290 -9.55 17.07 -14.79
CA GLU A 290 -9.68 17.81 -16.05
C GLU A 290 -9.14 17.01 -17.23
N PHE A 291 -7.99 16.33 -17.06
CA PHE A 291 -7.42 15.47 -18.09
C PHE A 291 -8.37 14.32 -18.47
N ALA A 292 -8.95 13.64 -17.48
CA ALA A 292 -9.92 12.58 -17.72
C ALA A 292 -11.18 13.09 -18.45
N LEU A 293 -11.69 14.25 -18.03
CA LEU A 293 -12.84 14.90 -18.67
C LEU A 293 -12.52 15.31 -20.12
N ASP A 294 -11.34 15.87 -20.38
CA ASP A 294 -10.89 16.30 -21.70
C ASP A 294 -10.75 15.12 -22.68
N ILE A 295 -10.31 13.96 -22.20
CA ILE A 295 -10.29 12.74 -23.02
C ILE A 295 -11.71 12.25 -23.27
N LEU A 296 -12.53 12.10 -22.23
CA LEU A 296 -13.85 11.49 -22.37
C LEU A 296 -14.80 12.38 -23.17
N ILE A 297 -14.80 13.69 -22.93
CA ILE A 297 -15.76 14.65 -23.47
C ILE A 297 -15.02 15.76 -24.25
N PRO A 298 -15.25 15.85 -25.57
CA PRO A 298 -14.66 16.90 -26.40
C PRO A 298 -14.90 18.30 -25.84
N LYS A 299 -13.88 19.17 -25.86
CA LYS A 299 -13.93 20.52 -25.26
C LYS A 299 -15.14 21.34 -25.71
N ASN A 300 -15.51 21.25 -26.98
CA ASN A 300 -16.67 21.95 -27.55
C ASN A 300 -18.02 21.48 -26.98
N LEU A 301 -18.08 20.31 -26.34
CA LEU A 301 -19.28 19.75 -25.73
C LEU A 301 -19.34 19.94 -24.21
N GLN A 302 -18.25 20.31 -23.55
CA GLN A 302 -18.22 20.44 -22.09
C GLN A 302 -19.13 21.56 -21.57
N VAL A 303 -19.25 22.68 -22.27
CA VAL A 303 -20.22 23.73 -21.91
C VAL A 303 -21.65 23.19 -21.99
N ARG A 304 -21.95 22.42 -23.04
CA ARG A 304 -23.26 21.78 -23.20
C ARG A 304 -23.52 20.76 -22.10
N LEU A 305 -22.53 19.97 -21.68
CA LEU A 305 -22.67 19.04 -20.56
C LEU A 305 -23.13 19.73 -19.27
N ARG A 306 -22.64 20.95 -19.00
CA ARG A 306 -22.96 21.75 -17.81
C ARG A 306 -24.31 22.47 -17.90
N THR A 307 -24.84 22.69 -19.10
CA THR A 307 -26.01 23.57 -19.34
C THR A 307 -27.23 22.86 -19.92
N MET A 308 -27.05 21.72 -20.61
CA MET A 308 -28.15 21.03 -21.30
C MET A 308 -29.25 20.56 -20.35
N PRO A 309 -30.54 20.58 -20.73
CA PRO A 309 -31.60 20.00 -19.93
C PRO A 309 -31.32 18.52 -19.60
N VAL A 310 -31.57 18.10 -18.36
CA VAL A 310 -31.33 16.71 -17.94
C VAL A 310 -32.58 15.87 -18.19
N ASN A 311 -32.64 15.23 -19.36
CA ASN A 311 -33.70 14.29 -19.73
C ASN A 311 -33.19 13.20 -20.67
N ALA A 312 -33.97 12.13 -20.85
CA ALA A 312 -33.58 10.97 -21.65
C ALA A 312 -33.18 11.31 -23.10
N ARG A 313 -33.85 12.27 -23.73
CA ARG A 313 -33.58 12.67 -25.12
C ARG A 313 -32.24 13.38 -25.22
N GLU A 314 -32.00 14.36 -24.34
CA GLU A 314 -30.74 15.12 -24.35
C GLU A 314 -29.54 14.28 -23.95
N ILE A 315 -29.69 13.37 -22.99
CA ILE A 315 -28.61 12.42 -22.61
C ILE A 315 -28.22 11.56 -23.82
N LYS A 316 -29.20 11.03 -24.57
CA LYS A 316 -28.94 10.21 -25.78
C LYS A 316 -28.29 11.03 -26.89
N ASN A 317 -28.78 12.25 -27.14
CA ASN A 317 -28.21 13.14 -28.14
C ASN A 317 -26.76 13.49 -27.79
N PHE A 318 -26.50 13.86 -26.53
CA PHE A 318 -25.16 14.18 -26.06
C PHE A 318 -24.20 13.00 -26.21
N ALA A 319 -24.61 11.79 -25.79
CA ALA A 319 -23.78 10.60 -25.92
C ALA A 319 -23.40 10.31 -27.38
N LYS A 320 -24.36 10.49 -28.31
CA LYS A 320 -24.11 10.36 -29.75
C LYS A 320 -23.13 11.41 -30.25
N ASP A 321 -23.34 12.68 -29.89
CA ASP A 321 -22.50 13.79 -30.37
C ASP A 321 -21.08 13.73 -29.79
N ALA A 322 -20.94 13.25 -28.55
CA ALA A 322 -19.66 13.02 -27.90
C ALA A 322 -19.03 11.67 -28.27
N ASP A 323 -19.72 10.77 -28.98
CA ASP A 323 -19.26 9.42 -29.31
C ASP A 323 -18.83 8.58 -28.09
N ILE A 324 -19.63 8.58 -27.03
CA ILE A 324 -19.41 7.83 -25.78
C ILE A 324 -20.67 7.07 -25.34
N SER A 325 -20.56 6.21 -24.33
CA SER A 325 -21.72 5.50 -23.79
C SER A 325 -22.62 6.42 -22.97
N LEU A 326 -23.90 6.04 -22.85
CA LEU A 326 -24.87 6.77 -22.02
C LEU A 326 -24.42 6.81 -20.55
N GLY A 327 -23.82 5.71 -20.06
CA GLY A 327 -23.36 5.61 -18.68
C GLY A 327 -22.31 6.65 -18.34
N ILE A 328 -21.35 6.93 -19.23
CA ILE A 328 -20.36 8.00 -19.00
C ILE A 328 -21.04 9.37 -18.89
N VAL A 329 -21.99 9.69 -19.76
CA VAL A 329 -22.73 10.96 -19.68
C VAL A 329 -23.47 11.06 -18.35
N VAL A 330 -24.17 10.01 -17.94
CA VAL A 330 -24.91 9.96 -16.68
C VAL A 330 -23.97 10.11 -15.48
N GLY A 331 -22.83 9.41 -15.47
CA GLY A 331 -21.83 9.52 -14.40
C GLY A 331 -21.25 10.93 -14.28
N GLN A 332 -20.99 11.61 -15.41
CA GLN A 332 -20.55 13.00 -15.38
C GLN A 332 -21.64 13.97 -14.89
N LEU A 333 -22.90 13.72 -15.25
CA LEU A 333 -24.03 14.51 -14.73
C LEU A 333 -24.24 14.30 -13.22
N HIS A 334 -24.00 13.09 -12.71
CA HIS A 334 -24.00 12.79 -11.27
C HIS A 334 -22.86 13.50 -10.55
N TYR A 335 -21.65 13.45 -11.09
CA TYR A 335 -20.48 14.15 -10.53
C TYR A 335 -20.67 15.66 -10.49
N LEU A 336 -21.25 16.26 -11.54
CA LEU A 336 -21.57 17.67 -11.63
C LEU A 336 -22.82 18.08 -10.79
N GLU A 337 -23.38 17.16 -10.01
CA GLU A 337 -24.59 17.35 -9.19
C GLU A 337 -25.80 17.91 -9.95
N ARG A 338 -25.87 17.68 -11.27
CA ARG A 338 -26.97 18.16 -12.13
C ARG A 338 -28.26 17.35 -11.95
N MET A 339 -28.16 16.20 -11.29
CA MET A 339 -29.27 15.30 -10.96
C MET A 339 -28.87 14.36 -9.80
N PRO A 340 -29.83 13.80 -9.05
CA PRO A 340 -29.53 12.85 -7.99
C PRO A 340 -28.96 11.54 -8.55
N TYR A 341 -28.09 10.87 -7.78
CA TYR A 341 -27.45 9.59 -8.13
C TYR A 341 -28.43 8.44 -8.48
N SER A 342 -29.70 8.55 -8.08
CA SER A 342 -30.75 7.58 -8.44
C SER A 342 -31.29 7.78 -9.86
N ALA A 343 -31.20 8.98 -10.41
CA ALA A 343 -31.73 9.31 -11.73
C ALA A 343 -30.89 8.64 -12.83
N PHE A 344 -31.58 8.05 -13.82
CA PHE A 344 -30.97 7.41 -14.99
C PHE A 344 -29.90 6.35 -14.70
N LYS A 345 -29.85 5.80 -13.48
CA LYS A 345 -28.88 4.76 -13.10
C LYS A 345 -28.92 3.53 -14.02
N GLY A 346 -30.09 3.21 -14.59
CA GLY A 346 -30.23 2.13 -15.58
C GLY A 346 -29.52 2.36 -16.91
N TYR A 347 -29.00 3.56 -17.18
CA TYR A 347 -28.16 3.85 -18.34
C TYR A 347 -26.68 3.57 -18.08
N ILE A 348 -26.27 3.44 -16.80
CA ILE A 348 -24.91 3.07 -16.43
C ILE A 348 -24.82 1.55 -16.47
N ARG A 349 -24.00 1.03 -17.38
CA ARG A 349 -23.70 -0.39 -17.44
C ARG A 349 -22.97 -0.84 -16.17
N ARG A 350 -23.40 -1.98 -15.66
CA ARG A 350 -22.78 -2.69 -14.55
C ARG A 350 -21.94 -3.84 -15.09
N TYR A 351 -20.82 -4.13 -14.43
CA TYR A 351 -19.92 -5.23 -14.75
C TYR A 351 -19.96 -6.29 -13.66
N GLU A 352 -19.66 -7.53 -14.01
CA GLU A 352 -19.47 -8.61 -13.06
C GLU A 352 -18.03 -9.10 -12.99
N TRP A 353 -17.67 -9.74 -11.87
CA TRP A 353 -16.27 -10.15 -11.65
C TRP A 353 -15.83 -11.24 -12.62
N GLU A 354 -16.77 -12.09 -13.01
CA GLU A 354 -16.62 -13.15 -13.99
C GLU A 354 -16.21 -12.58 -15.35
N GLU A 355 -16.77 -11.43 -15.73
CA GLU A 355 -16.43 -10.75 -17.00
C GLU A 355 -15.04 -10.09 -16.97
N ILE A 356 -14.54 -9.76 -15.77
CA ILE A 356 -13.27 -9.02 -15.56
C ILE A 356 -12.08 -9.97 -15.42
N PHE A 357 -12.27 -11.08 -14.70
CA PHE A 357 -11.21 -12.05 -14.37
C PHE A 357 -11.30 -13.35 -15.19
N HIS A 358 -11.89 -13.31 -16.39
CA HIS A 358 -11.88 -14.47 -17.27
C HIS A 358 -10.44 -14.98 -17.49
N ASN A 359 -10.18 -16.18 -16.97
CA ASN A 359 -8.97 -16.97 -17.22
C ASN A 359 -8.94 -17.48 -18.65
#